data_AF-A0A960Y3P1-F1
#
_entry.id   AF-A0A960Y3P1-F1
#
_cell.length_a   1.000
_cell.length_b   1.000
_cell.length_c   1.000
_cell.angle_alpha   90.00
_cell.angle_beta   90.00
_cell.angle_gamma   90.00
#
_symmetry.space_group_name_H-M   'P 1'
#
loop_
_entity.id
_entity.type
_entity.pdbx_description
1 polymer ?
#
loop_
_entity_poly.entity_id
_entity_poly.type
_entity_poly.pdbx_seq_one_letter_code
_entity_poly.pdbx_strand_id
1 'polypeptide(L)'
;MIPLLTKSFPGKIHETLPILNVKIPELSFTLFLWIILLIALIWLYKSIKSMQKDKPKDYLAKKININIKSKIGNLRKKHTDRESYRDGLHDLSIVLRNYMVESTGVAFEQMTSEEMKAYLDNPKTIEFFKNLTRYQYGKEFPEKEEFLKMYEEAGTLIKSNTINKLKKGAK
;
A
#
# COMPACT_ATOMS: atom_id res chain seq x y z
N MET A 1 -93.19 -12.04 28.85
CA MET A 1 -91.99 -11.94 29.71
C MET A 1 -90.94 -11.15 28.95
N ILE A 2 -90.63 -9.93 29.39
CA ILE A 2 -89.50 -9.13 28.88
C ILE A 2 -88.50 -9.01 30.04
N PRO A 3 -87.20 -9.08 29.77
CA PRO A 3 -86.35 -7.91 30.02
C PRO A 3 -85.52 -7.61 28.75
N LEU A 4 -85.52 -6.42 28.15
CA LEU A 4 -85.03 -5.11 28.63
C LEU A 4 -83.60 -5.22 29.16
N LEU A 5 -82.64 -4.73 28.36
CA LEU A 5 -81.33 -4.16 28.73
C LEU A 5 -80.72 -3.58 27.43
N THR A 6 -81.11 -2.38 27.00
CA THR A 6 -80.37 -1.13 27.23
C THR A 6 -78.86 -1.27 27.40
N LYS A 7 -78.11 -0.82 26.38
CA LYS A 7 -76.93 0.04 26.58
C LYS A 7 -76.63 0.79 25.29
N SER A 8 -76.81 2.11 25.35
CA SER A 8 -76.34 3.06 24.35
C SER A 8 -74.82 3.00 24.28
N PHE A 9 -74.28 2.79 23.09
CA PHE A 9 -72.87 3.07 22.83
C PHE A 9 -72.75 4.48 22.24
N PRO A 10 -72.06 5.41 22.90
CA PRO A 10 -71.81 6.72 22.35
C PRO A 10 -70.56 6.67 21.46
N GLY A 11 -70.64 7.33 20.31
CA GLY A 11 -69.49 8.01 19.73
C GLY A 11 -68.87 7.37 18.50
N LYS A 12 -68.92 8.16 17.40
CA LYS A 12 -68.05 8.14 16.20
C LYS A 12 -68.20 6.80 15.42
N ILE A 13 -68.14 6.71 14.11
CA ILE A 13 -67.01 6.98 13.22
C ILE A 13 -67.58 6.88 11.78
N HIS A 14 -67.53 7.95 11.01
CA HIS A 14 -67.27 7.86 9.57
C HIS A 14 -66.02 8.72 9.40
N GLU A 15 -64.83 8.16 9.66
CA GLU A 15 -63.98 7.59 8.61
C GLU A 15 -63.93 8.50 7.37
N THR A 16 -63.32 9.67 7.54
CA THR A 16 -62.53 10.22 6.44
C THR A 16 -61.23 9.43 6.41
N LEU A 17 -61.04 8.71 5.30
CA LEU A 17 -59.85 7.93 4.97
C LEU A 17 -58.58 8.72 5.32
N PRO A 18 -57.55 8.07 5.87
CA PRO A 18 -56.27 8.72 6.12
C PRO A 18 -55.75 9.20 4.76
N ILE A 19 -55.70 10.51 4.56
CA ILE A 19 -54.85 11.10 3.55
C ILE A 19 -53.46 10.61 3.92
N LEU A 20 -52.97 9.67 3.12
CA LEU A 20 -51.61 9.17 3.15
C LEU A 20 -50.72 10.36 2.82
N ASN A 21 -50.48 11.22 3.81
CA ASN A 21 -49.53 12.32 3.74
C ASN A 21 -48.12 11.73 3.89
N VAL A 22 -47.82 10.71 3.08
CA VAL A 22 -46.45 10.27 2.86
C VAL A 22 -45.85 11.37 2.02
N LYS A 23 -44.92 12.12 2.61
CA LYS A 23 -44.11 13.12 1.95
C LYS A 23 -43.43 12.50 0.72
N ILE A 24 -44.10 12.56 -0.42
CA ILE A 24 -43.63 12.16 -1.75
C ILE A 24 -42.22 12.74 -2.06
N PRO A 25 -41.80 13.95 -1.59
CA PRO A 25 -40.45 14.45 -1.87
C PRO A 25 -39.32 13.72 -1.13
N GLU A 26 -39.58 13.02 -0.02
CA GLU A 26 -38.52 12.31 0.72
C GLU A 26 -38.16 10.96 0.05
N LEU A 27 -39.13 10.31 -0.60
CA LEU A 27 -38.94 9.08 -1.37
C LEU A 27 -38.11 9.30 -2.64
N SER A 28 -38.33 10.41 -3.35
CA SER A 28 -37.56 10.74 -4.56
C SER A 28 -36.12 11.14 -4.25
N PHE A 29 -35.90 11.86 -3.14
CA PHE A 29 -34.56 12.25 -2.69
C PHE A 29 -33.72 11.05 -2.23
N THR A 30 -34.33 10.12 -1.49
CA THR A 30 -33.66 8.89 -1.06
C THR A 30 -33.33 8.00 -2.27
N LEU A 31 -34.25 7.84 -3.23
CA LEU A 31 -33.98 7.13 -4.49
C LEU A 31 -32.82 7.75 -5.27
N PHE A 32 -32.76 9.08 -5.36
CA PHE A 32 -31.67 9.79 -6.02
C PHE A 32 -30.31 9.55 -5.35
N LEU A 33 -30.26 9.57 -4.01
CA LEU A 33 -29.05 9.23 -3.24
C LEU A 33 -28.59 7.79 -3.49
N TRP A 34 -29.51 6.83 -3.57
CA TRP A 34 -29.18 5.44 -3.89
C TRP A 34 -28.58 5.29 -5.29
N ILE A 35 -29.08 6.04 -6.28
CA ILE A 35 -28.55 6.04 -7.64
C ILE A 35 -27.11 6.60 -7.67
N ILE A 36 -26.86 7.72 -6.99
CA ILE A 36 -25.50 8.29 -6.88
C ILE A 36 -24.55 7.30 -6.18
N LEU A 37 -25.01 6.68 -5.09
CA LEU A 37 -24.21 5.70 -4.36
C LEU A 37 -23.87 4.48 -5.23
N LEU A 38 -24.83 3.98 -6.01
CA LEU A 38 -24.61 2.90 -6.97
C LEU A 38 -23.58 3.28 -8.04
N ILE A 39 -23.68 4.48 -8.60
CA ILE A 39 -22.70 4.98 -9.59
C ILE A 39 -21.30 5.08 -8.97
N ALA A 40 -21.20 5.61 -7.74
CA ALA A 40 -19.93 5.70 -7.02
C ALA A 40 -19.32 4.32 -6.74
N LEU A 41 -20.14 3.34 -6.34
CA LEU A 41 -19.70 1.96 -6.12
C LEU A 41 -19.25 1.28 -7.42
N ILE A 42 -19.95 1.51 -8.53
CA ILE A 42 -19.55 1.00 -9.85
C ILE A 42 -18.21 1.61 -10.28
N TRP A 43 -18.03 2.91 -10.08
CA TRP A 43 -16.77 3.60 -10.36
C TRP A 43 -15.64 3.09 -9.47
N LEU A 44 -15.88 2.93 -8.18
CA LEU A 44 -14.91 2.38 -7.23
C LEU A 44 -14.53 0.95 -7.60
N TYR A 45 -15.50 0.10 -7.94
CA TYR A 45 -15.26 -1.26 -8.41
C TYR A 45 -14.46 -1.28 -9.72
N LYS A 46 -14.77 -0.40 -10.68
CA LYS A 46 -14.00 -0.28 -11.93
C LYS A 46 -12.57 0.22 -11.66
N SER A 47 -12.37 1.18 -10.77
CA SER A 47 -11.03 1.66 -10.38
C SER A 47 -10.22 0.58 -9.68
N ILE A 48 -10.80 -0.13 -8.70
CA ILE A 48 -10.13 -1.24 -8.03
C ILE A 48 -9.83 -2.36 -9.03
N LYS A 49 -10.76 -2.70 -9.93
CA LYS A 49 -10.54 -3.71 -10.97
C LYS A 49 -9.52 -3.29 -12.02
N SER A 50 -9.44 -2.00 -12.33
CA SER A 50 -8.38 -1.41 -13.17
C SER A 50 -7.03 -1.58 -12.49
N MET A 51 -6.92 -1.20 -11.22
CA MET A 51 -5.71 -1.38 -10.42
C MET A 51 -5.33 -2.85 -10.23
N GLN A 52 -6.30 -3.77 -10.15
CA GLN A 52 -6.06 -5.22 -10.11
C GLN A 52 -5.75 -5.85 -11.47
N LYS A 53 -6.07 -5.18 -12.59
CA LYS A 53 -5.65 -5.61 -13.94
C LYS A 53 -4.21 -5.21 -14.22
N ASP A 54 -3.73 -4.14 -13.55
CA ASP A 54 -2.31 -3.87 -13.35
C ASP A 54 -1.74 -4.76 -12.23
N LYS A 55 -2.04 -6.07 -12.28
CA LYS A 55 -1.17 -7.04 -11.60
C LYS A 55 0.25 -6.72 -12.04
N PRO A 56 1.25 -6.76 -11.13
CA PRO A 56 2.62 -6.43 -11.48
C PRO A 56 2.93 -7.23 -12.74
N LYS A 57 3.12 -6.52 -13.86
CA LYS A 57 3.62 -7.12 -15.09
C LYS A 57 4.78 -7.93 -14.61
N ASP A 58 4.68 -9.24 -14.77
CA ASP A 58 5.72 -10.20 -14.51
C ASP A 58 6.98 -9.60 -15.12
N TYR A 59 7.78 -8.91 -14.31
CA TYR A 59 9.01 -8.27 -14.75
C TYR A 59 9.97 -9.44 -14.80
N LEU A 60 9.70 -10.40 -15.69
CA LEU A 60 10.61 -11.43 -16.11
C LEU A 60 11.93 -10.72 -16.27
N ALA A 61 12.81 -10.98 -15.31
CA ALA A 61 13.98 -10.20 -15.04
C ALA A 61 14.68 -9.95 -16.36
N LYS A 62 14.48 -8.76 -16.93
CA LYS A 62 15.29 -8.34 -18.05
C LYS A 62 16.68 -8.34 -17.42
N LYS A 63 17.55 -9.25 -17.86
CA LYS A 63 18.97 -9.28 -17.50
C LYS A 63 19.56 -7.93 -17.93
N ILE A 64 19.35 -6.91 -17.12
CA ILE A 64 20.05 -5.66 -17.23
C ILE A 64 21.42 -6.03 -16.70
N ASN A 65 22.43 -6.11 -17.55
CA ASN A 65 23.81 -6.35 -17.13
C ASN A 65 24.27 -5.13 -16.32
N ILE A 66 23.92 -5.06 -15.04
CA ILE A 66 24.22 -3.91 -14.19
C ILE A 66 25.60 -4.13 -13.60
N ASN A 67 26.58 -3.33 -14.05
CA ASN A 67 27.81 -3.11 -13.29
C ASN A 67 27.47 -2.34 -12.00
N ILE A 68 26.95 -3.06 -11.01
CA ILE A 68 26.44 -2.51 -9.74
C ILE A 68 27.51 -1.74 -8.98
N LYS A 69 28.76 -2.22 -9.01
CA LYS A 69 29.90 -1.50 -8.40
C LYS A 69 30.03 -0.09 -8.98
N SER A 70 29.96 0.05 -10.29
CA SER A 70 30.07 1.35 -10.95
C SER A 70 28.87 2.25 -10.61
N LYS A 71 27.64 1.71 -10.60
CA LYS A 71 26.45 2.49 -10.22
C LYS A 71 26.48 2.99 -8.77
N ILE A 72 26.87 2.13 -7.82
CA ILE A 72 26.99 2.51 -6.41
C ILE A 72 28.09 3.56 -6.21
N GLY A 73 29.23 3.41 -6.90
CA GLY A 73 30.32 4.41 -6.85
C GLY A 73 29.90 5.78 -7.38
N ASN A 74 29.19 5.81 -8.53
CA ASN A 74 28.69 7.05 -9.11
C ASN A 74 27.64 7.73 -8.23
N LEU A 75 26.77 6.94 -7.61
CA LEU A 75 25.76 7.42 -6.67
C LEU A 75 26.39 8.08 -5.45
N ARG A 76 27.37 7.40 -4.84
CA ARG A 76 28.12 7.95 -3.70
C ARG A 76 28.67 9.33 -4.02
N LYS A 77 29.36 9.48 -5.16
CA LYS A 77 29.96 10.75 -5.56
C LYS A 77 28.89 11.83 -5.77
N LYS A 78 27.86 11.53 -6.58
CA LYS A 78 26.78 12.47 -6.91
C LYS A 78 26.08 13.06 -5.67
N HIS A 79 25.78 12.23 -4.68
CA HIS A 79 25.01 12.67 -3.49
C HIS A 79 25.90 13.22 -2.38
N THR A 80 27.18 12.84 -2.33
CA THR A 80 28.14 13.49 -1.42
C THR A 80 28.39 14.93 -1.85
N ASP A 81 28.56 15.18 -3.15
CA ASP A 81 28.87 16.52 -3.68
C ASP A 81 27.69 17.50 -3.56
N ARG A 82 26.47 16.99 -3.45
CA ARG A 82 25.22 17.78 -3.37
C ARG A 82 24.59 17.80 -1.98
N GLU A 83 25.22 17.15 -1.01
CA GLU A 83 24.71 16.97 0.36
C GLU A 83 23.27 16.41 0.45
N SER A 84 22.83 15.68 -0.60
CA SER A 84 21.49 15.11 -0.69
C SER A 84 21.47 13.65 -0.26
N TYR A 85 21.80 13.43 1.01
CA TYR A 85 22.04 12.11 1.59
C TYR A 85 20.79 11.21 1.60
N ARG A 86 19.64 11.76 2.01
CA ARG A 86 18.36 11.00 2.03
C ARG A 86 17.98 10.52 0.64
N ASP A 87 18.07 11.39 -0.37
CA ASP A 87 17.82 11.03 -1.77
C ASP A 87 18.82 9.97 -2.25
N GLY A 88 20.08 10.10 -1.86
CA GLY A 88 21.10 9.13 -2.19
C GLY A 88 20.85 7.75 -1.55
N LEU A 89 20.18 7.70 -0.39
CA LEU A 89 19.73 6.44 0.21
C LEU A 89 18.51 5.86 -0.51
N HIS A 90 17.58 6.70 -0.99
CA HIS A 90 16.50 6.26 -1.88
C HIS A 90 17.06 5.63 -3.16
N ASP A 91 17.98 6.30 -3.83
CA ASP A 91 18.61 5.78 -5.04
C ASP A 91 19.41 4.49 -4.76
N LEU A 92 20.10 4.41 -3.61
CA LEU A 92 20.80 3.20 -3.17
C LEU A 92 19.83 2.01 -3.04
N SER A 93 18.66 2.22 -2.43
CA SER A 93 17.66 1.15 -2.28
C SER A 93 17.12 0.66 -3.61
N ILE A 94 16.94 1.55 -4.59
CA ILE A 94 16.50 1.18 -5.94
C ILE A 94 17.56 0.31 -6.63
N VAL A 95 18.84 0.68 -6.49
CA VAL A 95 19.94 -0.12 -7.06
C VAL A 95 20.01 -1.50 -6.41
N LEU A 96 19.90 -1.58 -5.09
CA LEU A 96 19.92 -2.85 -4.36
C LEU A 96 18.72 -3.73 -4.70
N ARG A 97 17.52 -3.14 -4.81
CA ARG A 97 16.32 -3.85 -5.26
C ARG A 97 16.57 -4.50 -6.61
N ASN A 98 17.00 -3.71 -7.59
CA ASN A 98 17.21 -4.21 -8.95
C ASN A 98 18.27 -5.32 -8.97
N TYR A 99 19.33 -5.20 -8.16
CA TYR A 99 20.31 -6.27 -8.03
C TYR A 99 19.72 -7.55 -7.43
N MET A 100 18.93 -7.45 -6.36
CA MET A 100 18.29 -8.61 -5.73
C MET A 100 17.27 -9.28 -6.65
N VAL A 101 16.47 -8.50 -7.38
CA VAL A 101 15.54 -9.03 -8.38
C VAL A 101 16.31 -9.78 -9.47
N GLU A 102 17.42 -9.22 -9.96
CA GLU A 102 18.24 -9.86 -11.00
C GLU A 102 18.91 -11.15 -10.52
N SER A 103 19.44 -11.15 -9.29
CA SER A 103 20.19 -12.27 -8.75
C SER A 103 19.31 -13.42 -8.26
N THR A 104 18.12 -13.11 -7.76
CA THR A 104 17.21 -14.10 -7.15
C THR A 104 16.01 -14.44 -8.03
N GLY A 105 15.67 -13.59 -9.01
CA GLY A 105 14.48 -13.73 -9.84
C GLY A 105 13.16 -13.40 -9.13
N VAL A 106 13.21 -12.99 -7.86
CA VAL A 106 12.03 -12.61 -7.07
C VAL A 106 11.76 -11.13 -7.25
N ALA A 107 10.52 -10.77 -7.57
CA ALA A 107 10.11 -9.38 -7.62
C ALA A 107 9.88 -8.85 -6.20
N PHE A 108 10.58 -7.77 -5.85
CA PHE A 108 10.38 -7.03 -4.61
C PHE A 108 9.67 -5.72 -4.97
N GLU A 109 8.54 -5.43 -4.31
CA GLU A 109 7.82 -4.18 -4.56
C GLU A 109 8.53 -3.02 -3.85
N GLN A 110 8.89 -3.23 -2.59
CA GLN A 110 9.57 -2.26 -1.74
C GLN A 110 10.80 -2.88 -1.06
N MET A 111 11.77 -2.04 -0.68
CA MET A 111 12.96 -2.49 0.07
C MET A 111 12.80 -2.20 1.57
N THR A 112 11.58 -2.37 2.08
CA THR A 112 11.28 -2.12 3.50
C THR A 112 11.87 -3.22 4.36
N SER A 113 12.08 -2.90 5.64
CA SER A 113 12.61 -3.87 6.60
C SER A 113 11.69 -5.08 6.78
N GLU A 114 10.38 -4.87 6.67
CA GLU A 114 9.32 -5.86 6.82
C GLU A 114 9.33 -6.83 5.63
N GLU A 115 9.39 -6.30 4.41
CA GLU A 115 9.47 -7.12 3.20
C GLU A 115 10.75 -7.95 3.21
N MET A 116 11.89 -7.31 3.49
CA MET A 116 13.19 -8.01 3.50
C MET A 116 13.28 -9.10 4.57
N LYS A 117 12.60 -8.96 5.72
CA LYS A 117 12.52 -10.01 6.75
C LYS A 117 11.79 -11.27 6.28
N ALA A 118 10.81 -11.14 5.38
CA ALA A 118 10.10 -12.28 4.83
C ALA A 118 11.01 -13.14 3.93
N TYR A 119 11.91 -12.48 3.18
CA TYR A 119 12.73 -13.13 2.16
C TYR A 119 14.14 -13.50 2.62
N LEU A 120 14.72 -12.77 3.57
CA LEU A 120 16.11 -12.95 3.99
C LEU A 120 16.20 -13.66 5.34
N ASP A 121 17.22 -14.51 5.48
CA ASP A 121 17.52 -15.23 6.74
C ASP A 121 18.70 -14.64 7.50
N ASN A 122 19.51 -13.79 6.86
CA ASN A 122 20.71 -13.24 7.48
C ASN A 122 20.35 -12.04 8.39
N PRO A 123 20.60 -12.12 9.71
CA PRO A 123 20.28 -11.04 10.63
C PRO A 123 21.00 -9.72 10.29
N LYS A 124 22.26 -9.78 9.83
CA LYS A 124 23.03 -8.58 9.45
C LYS A 124 22.42 -7.88 8.24
N THR A 125 21.94 -8.64 7.27
CA THR A 125 21.31 -8.07 6.07
C THR A 125 19.94 -7.48 6.40
N ILE A 126 19.18 -8.12 7.28
CA ILE A 126 17.91 -7.58 7.79
C ILE A 126 18.15 -6.25 8.54
N GLU A 127 19.17 -6.21 9.40
CA GLU A 127 19.53 -5.01 10.15
C GLU A 127 19.95 -3.85 9.23
N PHE A 128 20.73 -4.15 8.18
CA PHE A 128 21.05 -3.18 7.14
C PHE A 128 19.78 -2.56 6.52
N PHE A 129 18.80 -3.37 6.12
CA PHE A 129 17.56 -2.85 5.52
C PHE A 129 16.67 -2.09 6.50
N LYS A 130 16.71 -2.46 7.79
CA LYS A 130 16.08 -1.70 8.86
C LYS A 130 16.70 -0.31 8.98
N ASN A 131 18.02 -0.21 8.98
CA ASN A 131 18.72 1.08 9.05
C ASN A 131 18.48 1.90 7.78
N LEU A 132 18.51 1.27 6.60
CA LEU A 132 18.20 1.93 5.33
C LEU A 132 16.81 2.56 5.34
N THR A 133 15.80 1.78 5.75
CA THR A 133 14.41 2.27 5.86
C THR A 133 14.30 3.42 6.87
N ARG A 134 14.96 3.29 8.03
CA ARG A 134 14.99 4.35 9.06
C ARG A 134 15.55 5.65 8.49
N TYR A 135 16.66 5.62 7.76
CA TYR A 135 17.27 6.85 7.25
C TYR A 135 16.54 7.45 6.05
N GLN A 136 15.80 6.65 5.29
CA GLN A 136 14.96 7.12 4.19
C GLN A 136 13.70 7.83 4.67
N TYR A 137 13.00 7.24 5.65
CA TYR A 137 11.67 7.69 6.07
C TYR A 137 11.61 8.26 7.49
N GLY A 138 12.72 8.23 8.22
CA GLY A 138 12.83 8.75 9.58
C GLY A 138 12.69 10.26 9.64
N LYS A 139 12.32 10.76 10.82
CA LYS A 139 12.17 12.20 11.09
C LYS A 139 13.51 12.94 11.01
N GLU A 140 14.59 12.30 11.45
CA GLU A 140 15.95 12.83 11.39
C GLU A 140 16.49 12.70 9.96
N PHE A 141 17.22 13.72 9.50
CA PHE A 141 17.92 13.67 8.22
C PHE A 141 19.25 12.95 8.41
N PRO A 142 19.59 12.01 7.50
CA PRO A 142 20.84 11.28 7.60
C PRO A 142 22.02 12.22 7.40
N GLU A 143 23.01 12.11 8.28
CA GLU A 143 24.27 12.84 8.14
C GLU A 143 25.18 12.17 7.09
N LYS A 144 26.23 12.89 6.68
CA LYS A 144 27.20 12.40 5.71
C LYS A 144 27.85 11.08 6.13
N GLU A 145 28.20 10.95 7.40
CA GLU A 145 28.84 9.74 7.93
C GLU A 145 27.90 8.53 7.86
N GLU A 146 26.64 8.73 8.22
CA GLU A 146 25.62 7.69 8.15
C GLU A 146 25.36 7.26 6.70
N PHE A 147 25.27 8.23 5.80
CA PHE A 147 25.19 7.98 4.37
C PHE A 147 26.37 7.15 3.87
N LEU A 148 27.60 7.56 4.16
CA LEU A 148 28.81 6.85 3.71
C LEU A 148 28.87 5.44 4.29
N LYS A 149 28.54 5.26 5.56
CA LYS A 149 28.47 3.95 6.22
C LYS A 149 27.49 3.01 5.50
N MET A 150 26.28 3.48 5.19
CA MET A 150 25.29 2.69 4.45
C MET A 150 25.80 2.26 3.07
N TYR A 151 26.58 3.11 2.38
CA TYR A 151 27.19 2.75 1.10
C TYR A 151 28.28 1.68 1.23
N GLU A 152 29.12 1.77 2.26
CA GLU A 152 30.18 0.79 2.51
C GLU A 152 29.61 -0.58 2.91
N GLU A 153 28.58 -0.58 3.76
CA GLU A 153 27.85 -1.79 4.13
C GLU A 153 27.18 -2.44 2.92
N ALA A 154 26.52 -1.65 2.07
CA ALA A 154 25.94 -2.14 0.81
C ALA A 154 26.99 -2.79 -0.10
N GLY A 155 28.14 -2.13 -0.27
CA GLY A 155 29.25 -2.67 -1.06
C GLY A 155 29.80 -3.98 -0.51
N THR A 156 29.85 -4.13 0.81
CA THR A 156 30.29 -5.34 1.50
C THR A 156 29.30 -6.48 1.29
N LEU A 157 28.01 -6.21 1.49
CA LEU A 157 26.92 -7.17 1.31
C LEU A 157 26.82 -7.71 -0.13
N ILE A 158 27.10 -6.85 -1.12
CA ILE A 158 27.16 -7.26 -2.53
C ILE A 158 28.38 -8.14 -2.78
N LYS A 159 29.57 -7.76 -2.29
CA LYS A 159 30.80 -8.54 -2.45
C LYS A 159 30.71 -9.93 -1.82
N SER A 160 30.07 -10.02 -0.64
CA SER A 160 29.92 -11.29 0.09
C SER A 160 28.77 -12.16 -0.45
N ASN A 161 28.04 -11.67 -1.46
CA ASN A 161 26.86 -12.31 -2.05
C ASN A 161 25.79 -12.68 -1.01
N THR A 162 25.76 -11.96 0.13
CA THR A 162 24.92 -12.32 1.28
C THR A 162 23.47 -11.95 1.04
N ILE A 163 23.22 -10.86 0.30
CA ILE A 163 21.85 -10.37 0.04
C ILE A 163 21.05 -11.31 -0.84
N ASN A 164 21.72 -12.22 -1.55
CA ASN A 164 21.11 -13.15 -2.49
C ASN A 164 20.73 -14.49 -1.84
N LYS A 165 21.01 -14.67 -0.53
CA LYS A 165 20.64 -15.87 0.21
C LYS A 165 19.22 -15.73 0.74
N LEU A 166 18.26 -16.12 -0.10
CA LEU A 166 16.86 -16.22 0.30
C LEU A 166 16.64 -17.32 1.34
N LYS A 167 15.63 -17.12 2.20
CA LYS A 167 15.09 -18.17 3.07
C LYS A 167 14.64 -19.37 2.22
N LYS A 168 14.91 -20.58 2.71
CA LYS A 168 14.41 -21.80 2.06
C LYS A 168 12.88 -21.74 2.01
N GLY A 169 12.32 -21.75 0.78
CA GLY A 169 10.87 -21.75 0.57
C GLY A 169 10.24 -20.39 0.25
N ALA A 170 11.02 -19.31 0.17
CA ALA A 170 10.54 -18.05 -0.39
C ALA A 170 10.33 -18.22 -1.91
N LYS A 171 9.07 -18.28 -2.34
CA LYS A 171 8.62 -18.30 -3.74
C LYS A 171 7.49 -17.31 -3.92
#